data_AF-A0A2N1M4S3-F1
#
_entry.id   AF-A0A2N1M4S3-F1
#
_cell.length_a   1.000
_cell.length_b   1.000
_cell.length_c   1.000
_cell.angle_alpha   90.00
_cell.angle_beta   90.00
_cell.angle_gamma   90.00
#
_symmetry.space_group_name_H-M   'P 1'
#
loop_
_entity.id
_entity.type
_entity.pdbx_description
1 polymer ?
#
loop_
_entity_poly.entity_id
_entity_poly.type
_entity_poly.pdbx_seq_one_letter_code
_entity_poly.pdbx_strand_id
1 'polypeptide(L)'
;MQEIAKYCVTDALRYQELMVKNNIINDYREVASIAYISLFDTHYYAIGMKVYNLLGAEAWVQDILFSIKISNQKTSGKFPGVIIMTYNLLPEKMVSTLSEVDELERENKVLHNIEFKYNGNPIRA
;
A
#
# COMPACT_ATOMS: atom_id res chain seq x y z
N MET A 1 27.48 5.62 41.94
CA MET A 1 26.94 6.46 40.85
C MET A 1 27.78 6.44 39.58
N GLN A 2 29.12 6.42 39.64
CA GLN A 2 29.98 6.41 38.45
C GLN A 2 29.76 5.19 37.52
N GLU A 3 29.53 4.01 38.09
CA GLU A 3 29.21 2.80 37.33
C GLU A 3 27.89 2.91 36.56
N ILE A 4 26.85 3.46 37.20
CA ILE A 4 25.54 3.70 36.58
C ILE A 4 25.70 4.69 35.41
N ALA A 5 26.44 5.78 35.61
CA ALA A 5 26.71 6.76 34.54
C ALA A 5 27.44 6.11 33.35
N LYS A 6 28.43 5.24 33.61
CA LYS A 6 29.14 4.50 32.56
C LYS A 6 28.21 3.57 31.79
N TYR A 7 27.31 2.87 32.49
CA TYR A 7 26.32 2.00 31.88
C TYR A 7 25.37 2.80 30.98
N CYS A 8 24.80 3.91 31.47
CA CYS A 8 23.93 4.78 30.69
C CYS A 8 24.59 5.33 29.42
N VAL A 9 25.86 5.76 29.50
CA VAL A 9 26.61 6.25 28.34
C VAL A 9 26.84 5.12 27.33
N THR A 10 27.15 3.92 27.82
CA THR A 10 27.38 2.75 26.97
C THR A 10 26.10 2.38 26.21
N ASP A 11 24.97 2.28 26.89
CA ASP A 11 23.70 1.93 26.25
C ASP A 11 23.30 2.97 25.19
N ALA A 12 23.41 4.27 25.50
CA ALA A 12 23.11 5.34 24.55
C ALA A 12 24.00 5.26 23.30
N LEU A 13 25.29 4.99 23.46
CA LEU A 13 26.23 4.84 22.35
C LEU A 13 25.93 3.60 21.51
N ARG A 14 25.64 2.46 22.15
CA ARG A 14 25.33 1.21 21.44
C ARG A 14 24.09 1.33 20.56
N TYR A 15 23.06 2.05 21.00
CA TYR A 15 21.89 2.32 20.15
C TYR A 15 22.24 3.15 18.91
N GLN A 16 23.08 4.19 19.07
CA GLN A 16 23.53 5.01 17.93
C GLN A 16 24.36 4.20 16.93
N GLU A 17 25.31 3.40 17.43
CA GLU A 17 26.12 2.50 16.60
C GLU A 17 25.25 1.49 15.84
N LEU A 18 24.22 0.95 16.49
CA LEU A 18 23.29 0.00 15.87
C LEU A 18 22.45 0.66 14.76
N MET A 19 21.98 1.89 14.97
CA MET A 19 21.25 2.65 13.94
C MET A 19 22.10 2.91 12.70
N VAL A 20 23.38 3.25 12.89
CA VAL A 20 24.32 3.45 11.78
C VAL A 20 24.63 2.12 11.09
N LYS A 21 24.89 1.05 11.84
CA LYS A 21 25.21 -0.27 11.30
C LYS A 21 24.07 -0.84 10.44
N ASN A 22 22.82 -0.60 10.84
CA ASN A 22 21.64 -1.05 10.12
C ASN A 22 21.15 -0.04 9.07
N ASN A 23 21.85 1.09 8.86
CA ASN A 23 21.52 2.08 7.85
C ASN A 23 20.08 2.66 7.91
N ILE A 24 19.45 2.59 9.09
CA ILE A 24 18.01 2.80 9.28
C ILE A 24 17.53 4.16 8.74
N ILE A 25 18.33 5.21 8.94
CA ILE A 25 17.97 6.57 8.52
C ILE A 25 17.94 6.67 6.99
N ASN A 26 18.89 6.05 6.28
CA ASN A 26 18.93 6.12 4.83
C ASN A 26 17.80 5.30 4.21
N ASP A 27 17.48 4.13 4.79
CA ASP A 27 16.34 3.32 4.36
C ASP A 27 15.03 4.12 4.47
N TYR A 28 14.83 4.83 5.59
CA TYR A 28 13.68 5.72 5.74
C TYR A 28 13.69 6.89 4.76
N ARG A 29 14.86 7.46 4.46
CA ARG A 29 14.96 8.54 3.45
C ARG A 29 14.60 8.05 2.04
N GLU A 30 14.98 6.83 1.70
CA GLU A 30 14.62 6.21 0.42
C GLU A 30 13.11 5.98 0.35
N VAL A 31 12.51 5.39 1.39
CA VAL A 31 11.05 5.20 1.47
C VAL A 31 10.29 6.53 1.41
N ALA A 32 10.78 7.57 2.07
CA ALA A 32 10.19 8.92 2.02
C ALA A 32 10.19 9.46 0.59
N SER A 33 11.30 9.28 -0.12
CA SER A 33 11.49 9.74 -1.49
C SER A 33 10.59 9.00 -2.47
N ILE A 34 10.45 7.67 -2.30
CA ILE A 34 9.58 6.83 -3.15
C ILE A 34 8.11 7.17 -2.91
N ALA A 35 7.68 7.25 -1.65
CA ALA A 35 6.27 7.37 -1.29
C ALA A 35 5.78 8.81 -1.16
N TYR A 36 6.60 9.81 -1.51
CA TYR A 36 6.25 11.24 -1.42
C TYR A 36 5.71 11.63 -0.03
N ILE A 37 6.38 11.19 1.04
CA ILE A 37 6.01 11.53 2.43
C ILE A 37 7.19 12.12 3.19
N SER A 38 6.92 12.74 4.33
CA SER A 38 7.98 13.23 5.21
C SER A 38 8.77 12.06 5.81
N LEU A 39 10.03 12.30 6.15
CA LEU A 39 10.85 11.32 6.87
C LEU A 39 10.19 10.90 8.19
N PHE A 40 9.54 11.82 8.89
CA PHE A 40 8.80 11.52 10.12
C PHE A 40 7.68 10.50 9.87
N ASP A 41 6.89 10.70 8.80
CA ASP A 41 5.76 9.82 8.47
C ASP A 41 6.21 8.42 8.05
N THR A 42 7.42 8.29 7.51
CA THR A 42 7.97 6.95 7.19
C THR A 42 8.14 6.09 8.43
N HIS A 43 8.53 6.70 9.55
CA HIS A 43 8.77 6.03 10.81
C HIS A 43 7.51 5.95 11.68
N TYR A 44 6.73 7.04 11.76
CA TYR A 44 5.58 7.15 12.66
C TYR A 44 4.34 6.40 12.15
N TYR A 45 4.06 6.47 10.85
CA TYR A 45 2.86 5.87 10.27
C TYR A 45 3.13 4.51 9.62
N ALA A 46 2.13 3.63 9.71
CA ALA A 46 2.16 2.31 9.10
C ALA A 46 2.26 2.37 7.55
N ILE A 47 2.46 1.21 6.93
CA ILE A 47 2.66 1.08 5.47
C ILE A 47 1.49 1.67 4.66
N GLY A 48 0.27 1.67 5.20
CA GLY A 48 -0.91 2.21 4.52
C GLY A 48 -0.72 3.63 3.99
N MET A 49 -0.12 4.54 4.78
CA MET A 49 0.10 5.93 4.36
C MET A 49 1.02 6.02 3.13
N LYS A 50 2.06 5.18 3.07
CA LYS A 50 2.99 5.10 1.94
C LYS A 50 2.26 4.62 0.67
N VAL A 51 1.40 3.61 0.82
CA VAL A 51 0.60 3.05 -0.28
C VAL A 51 -0.43 4.06 -0.78
N TYR A 52 -1.11 4.79 0.10
CA TYR A 52 -2.11 5.79 -0.30
C TYR A 52 -1.49 6.94 -1.08
N ASN A 53 -0.31 7.41 -0.69
CA ASN A 53 0.37 8.48 -1.43
C ASN A 53 0.83 8.01 -2.81
N LEU A 54 1.38 6.80 -2.92
CA LEU A 54 1.74 6.21 -4.22
C LEU A 54 0.51 6.03 -5.11
N LEU A 55 -0.56 5.43 -4.58
CA LEU A 55 -1.82 5.26 -5.30
C LEU A 55 -2.41 6.61 -5.72
N GLY A 56 -2.31 7.62 -4.85
CA GLY A 56 -2.79 8.96 -5.14
C GLY A 56 -2.01 9.68 -6.22
N ALA A 57 -0.70 9.48 -6.28
CA ALA A 57 0.13 10.01 -7.35
C ALA A 57 -0.26 9.40 -8.71
N GLU A 58 -0.44 8.07 -8.77
CA GLU A 58 -0.87 7.39 -10.00
C GLU A 58 -2.29 7.79 -10.40
N ALA A 59 -3.23 7.83 -9.46
CA ALA A 59 -4.60 8.24 -9.71
C ALA A 59 -4.68 9.69 -10.23
N TRP A 60 -3.82 10.58 -9.74
CA TRP A 60 -3.72 11.95 -10.24
C TRP A 60 -3.24 12.01 -11.70
N VAL A 61 -2.24 11.20 -12.06
CA VAL A 61 -1.75 11.11 -13.45
C VAL A 61 -2.84 10.59 -14.40
N GLN A 62 -3.72 9.73 -13.91
CA GLN A 62 -4.78 9.08 -14.68
C GLN A 62 -6.14 9.82 -14.60
N ASP A 63 -6.22 10.95 -13.89
CA ASP A 63 -7.46 11.70 -13.63
C ASP A 63 -8.58 10.86 -12.97
N ILE A 64 -8.19 9.96 -12.05
CA ILE A 64 -9.09 9.07 -11.31
C ILE A 64 -9.32 9.61 -9.90
N LEU A 65 -10.59 9.73 -9.50
CA LEU A 65 -10.97 10.07 -8.13
C LEU A 65 -11.12 8.79 -7.28
N PHE A 66 -10.42 8.71 -6.15
CA PHE A 66 -10.54 7.59 -5.21
C PHE A 66 -10.74 8.07 -3.76
N SER A 67 -11.33 7.20 -2.94
CA SER A 67 -11.61 7.48 -1.52
C SER A 67 -10.76 6.60 -0.61
N ILE A 68 -10.21 7.20 0.44
CA ILE A 68 -9.37 6.50 1.45
C ILE A 68 -10.25 5.87 2.56
N LYS A 69 -11.58 5.87 2.42
CA LYS A 69 -12.48 5.28 3.44
C LYS A 69 -12.16 3.81 3.66
N ILE A 70 -11.72 3.49 4.87
CA ILE A 70 -11.53 2.11 5.32
C ILE A 70 -12.91 1.44 5.35
N SER A 71 -13.12 0.43 4.52
CA SER A 71 -14.30 -0.42 4.65
C SER A 71 -14.11 -1.30 5.90
N ASN A 72 -15.09 -1.34 6.80
CA ASN A 72 -15.04 -2.16 8.03
C ASN A 72 -15.17 -3.67 7.75
N GLN A 73 -14.96 -4.12 6.51
CA GLN A 73 -15.20 -5.48 6.09
C GLN A 73 -13.89 -6.28 6.14
N LYS A 74 -13.71 -7.03 7.22
CA LYS A 74 -12.63 -8.03 7.32
C LYS A 74 -12.94 -9.18 6.35
N THR A 75 -12.29 -9.22 5.20
CA THR A 75 -12.30 -10.40 4.34
C THR A 75 -11.45 -11.49 5.01
N SER A 76 -12.11 -12.52 5.54
CA SER A 76 -11.44 -13.67 6.13
C SER A 76 -10.70 -14.46 5.04
N GLY A 77 -9.37 -14.31 4.96
CA GLY A 77 -8.52 -15.42 4.51
C GLY A 77 -7.58 -15.24 3.31
N LYS A 78 -7.45 -14.07 2.66
CA LYS A 78 -6.41 -13.88 1.63
C LYS A 78 -5.81 -12.47 1.69
N PHE A 79 -4.48 -12.37 1.64
CA PHE A 79 -3.79 -11.09 1.54
C PHE A 79 -4.17 -10.41 0.22
N PRO A 80 -4.68 -9.16 0.24
CA PRO A 80 -5.13 -8.46 -0.97
C PRO A 80 -4.06 -8.39 -2.07
N GLY A 81 -2.78 -8.30 -1.69
CA GLY A 81 -1.66 -8.19 -2.64
C GLY A 81 -1.50 -9.37 -3.60
N VAL A 82 -1.87 -10.59 -3.19
CA VAL A 82 -1.78 -11.77 -4.07
C VAL A 82 -2.86 -11.69 -5.16
N ILE A 83 -4.07 -11.25 -4.81
CA ILE A 83 -5.20 -11.11 -5.74
C ILE A 83 -4.94 -9.96 -6.73
N ILE A 84 -4.40 -8.83 -6.25
CA ILE A 84 -4.08 -7.67 -7.11
C ILE A 84 -3.04 -8.04 -8.17
N MET A 85 -1.99 -8.78 -7.81
CA MET A 85 -0.95 -9.21 -8.77
C MET A 85 -1.41 -10.35 -9.70
N THR A 86 -2.26 -11.27 -9.27
CA THR A 86 -2.70 -12.40 -10.13
C THR A 86 -3.78 -12.01 -11.14
N TYR A 87 -4.63 -11.04 -10.81
CA TYR A 87 -5.75 -10.64 -11.67
C TYR A 87 -5.56 -9.26 -12.30
N ASN A 88 -4.37 -8.66 -12.16
CA ASN A 88 -4.02 -7.35 -12.71
C ASN A 88 -5.09 -6.28 -12.39
N LEU A 89 -5.51 -6.22 -11.11
CA LEU A 89 -6.59 -5.36 -10.63
C LEU A 89 -6.14 -3.91 -10.47
N LEU A 90 -5.57 -3.36 -11.54
CA LEU A 90 -5.33 -1.92 -11.68
C LEU A 90 -6.67 -1.22 -11.96
N PRO A 91 -6.92 -0.03 -11.37
CA PRO A 91 -8.13 0.74 -11.67
C PRO A 91 -8.38 0.92 -13.18
N GLU A 92 -7.32 1.11 -13.98
CA GLU A 92 -7.38 1.24 -15.45
C GLU A 92 -7.82 -0.04 -16.19
N LYS A 93 -7.66 -1.20 -15.55
CA LYS A 93 -8.04 -2.51 -16.12
C LYS A 93 -9.38 -2.99 -15.59
N MET A 94 -9.99 -2.21 -14.69
CA MET A 94 -11.30 -2.50 -14.14
C MET A 94 -12.36 -1.95 -15.08
N VAL A 95 -13.06 -2.85 -15.74
CA VAL A 95 -14.20 -2.53 -16.61
C VAL A 95 -15.43 -2.40 -15.72
N SER A 96 -16.12 -1.27 -15.81
CA SER A 96 -17.22 -0.95 -14.87
C SER A 96 -18.58 -0.77 -15.57
N THR A 97 -18.58 -0.77 -16.91
CA THR A 97 -19.80 -0.61 -17.71
C THR A 97 -19.94 -1.72 -18.74
N LEU A 98 -21.19 -2.11 -19.03
CA LEU A 98 -21.49 -3.14 -20.04
C LEU A 98 -21.06 -2.72 -21.45
N SER A 99 -21.07 -1.42 -21.77
CA SER A 99 -20.59 -0.92 -23.06
C SER A 99 -19.09 -1.13 -23.27
N GLU A 100 -18.28 -0.94 -22.22
CA GLU A 100 -16.84 -1.20 -22.28
C GLU A 100 -16.55 -2.70 -22.39
N VAL A 101 -17.35 -3.56 -21.75
CA VAL A 101 -17.26 -5.02 -21.91
C VAL A 101 -17.50 -5.40 -23.37
N ASP A 102 -18.58 -4.90 -23.98
CA ASP A 102 -18.92 -5.18 -25.38
C ASP A 102 -17.84 -4.67 -26.37
N GLU A 103 -17.18 -3.54 -26.07
CA GLU A 103 -16.05 -3.04 -26.84
C GLU A 103 -14.82 -3.96 -26.73
N LEU A 104 -14.47 -4.38 -25.51
CA LEU A 104 -13.30 -5.23 -25.27
C LEU A 104 -13.49 -6.65 -25.79
N GLU A 105 -14.72 -7.18 -25.76
CA GLU A 105 -15.06 -8.45 -26.41
C GLU A 105 -14.91 -8.36 -27.94
N ARG A 106 -15.32 -7.24 -28.55
CA ARG A 106 -15.10 -6.98 -29.98
C ARG A 106 -13.62 -6.85 -30.34
N GLU A 107 -12.80 -6.39 -29.41
CA GLU A 107 -11.33 -6.36 -29.53
C GLU A 107 -10.64 -7.70 -29.24
N ASN A 108 -11.40 -8.78 -29.00
CA ASN A 108 -10.90 -10.11 -28.61
C ASN A 108 -10.02 -10.08 -27.34
N LYS A 109 -10.30 -9.19 -26.39
CA LYS A 109 -9.62 -9.18 -25.09
C LYS A 109 -10.21 -10.26 -24.18
N VAL A 110 -9.34 -10.94 -23.44
CA VAL A 110 -9.77 -11.93 -22.43
C VAL A 110 -10.21 -11.19 -21.18
N LEU A 111 -11.48 -11.31 -20.83
CA LEU A 111 -12.07 -10.73 -19.62
C LEU A 111 -12.21 -11.79 -18.52
N HIS A 112 -11.98 -11.40 -17.28
CA HIS A 112 -12.15 -12.25 -16.11
C HIS A 112 -13.23 -11.67 -15.19
N ASN A 113 -14.34 -12.39 -15.07
CA ASN A 113 -15.43 -11.98 -14.17
C ASN A 113 -15.02 -12.20 -12.72
N ILE A 114 -15.17 -11.16 -11.91
CA ILE A 114 -14.88 -11.19 -10.47
C ILE A 114 -16.20 -11.19 -9.71
N GLU A 115 -16.66 -12.37 -9.34
CA GLU A 115 -17.85 -12.51 -8.50
C GLU A 115 -17.43 -12.58 -7.02
N PHE A 116 -17.89 -11.62 -6.20
CA PHE A 116 -17.70 -11.67 -4.76
C PHE A 116 -19.03 -11.47 -4.02
N LYS A 117 -19.13 -12.09 -2.83
CA LYS A 117 -20.32 -11.99 -2.00
C LYS A 117 -20.17 -10.81 -1.03
N TYR A 118 -21.16 -9.93 -0.97
CA TYR A 118 -21.29 -8.86 0.01
C TYR A 118 -22.49 -9.14 0.90
N ASN A 119 -22.29 -9.23 2.21
CA ASN A 119 -23.34 -9.59 3.19
C ASN A 119 -24.11 -10.87 2.82
N GLY A 120 -23.43 -11.87 2.26
CA GLY A 120 -24.05 -13.14 1.85
C GLY A 120 -24.78 -13.10 0.51
N ASN A 121 -24.96 -11.92 -0.09
CA ASN A 121 -25.54 -11.77 -1.42
C ASN A 121 -24.44 -11.71 -2.47
N PRO A 122 -24.55 -12.43 -3.61
CA PRO A 122 -23.62 -12.30 -4.71
C PRO A 122 -23.77 -10.90 -5.31
N ILE A 123 -22.68 -10.15 -5.38
CA ILE A 123 -22.60 -8.93 -6.18
C ILE A 123 -21.84 -9.27 -7.45
N ARG A 124 -22.46 -8.99 -8.60
CA ARG A 124 -21.78 -8.93 -9.88
C ARG A 124 -21.32 -7.48 -10.08
N ALA A 125 -20.01 -7.29 -10.16
CA ALA A 125 -19.41 -6.08 -10.71
C ALA A 125 -19.30 -6.26 -12.22
#